data_AF-A0A4R3AI09-F1
#
_entry.id   AF-A0A4R3AI09-F1
#
_cell.length_a   1.000
_cell.length_b   1.000
_cell.length_c   1.000
_cell.angle_alpha   90.00
_cell.angle_beta   90.00
_cell.angle_gamma   90.00
#
_symmetry.space_group_name_H-M   'P 1'
#
loop_
_entity.id
_entity.type
_entity.pdbx_description
1 polymer ?
#
loop_
_entity_poly.entity_id
_entity_poly.type
_entity_poly.pdbx_seq_one_letter_code
_entity_poly.pdbx_strand_id
1 'polypeptide(L)'
;MKYNAGVTTVMNSYKDEENIQQAIRKFLRWNFLPILVSPLAWIDFGKSNKRLYKYEGRLLPPDNSGNWLRINRDNADSKMRNYLDAGQLMEEKINSRDYEVWVNSKTNETKLIPWDENKTIELCPQCHYKTFEKDLRKTITKATYSSGGLEEKYDLCKYCGYTISHGTQSTPRLVRSSSSSSSGGSGRSSGSGGGSFGGGSSGGGGAGGRW
;
A
#
# COMPACT_ATOMS: atom_id res chain seq x y z
N MET A 1 -14.83 9.68 -19.00
CA MET A 1 -14.70 8.47 -18.14
C MET A 1 -15.03 8.87 -16.71
N LYS A 2 -16.28 8.65 -16.26
CA LYS A 2 -16.79 9.11 -14.95
C LYS A 2 -16.82 8.02 -13.88
N TYR A 3 -16.49 6.77 -14.25
CA TYR A 3 -16.60 5.61 -13.37
C TYR A 3 -15.59 5.66 -12.21
N ASN A 4 -14.31 5.88 -12.50
CA ASN A 4 -13.25 6.01 -11.50
C ASN A 4 -13.55 7.10 -10.46
N ALA A 5 -13.92 8.30 -10.94
CA ALA A 5 -14.31 9.41 -10.09
C ALA A 5 -15.55 9.10 -9.23
N GLY A 6 -16.49 8.29 -9.73
CA GLY A 6 -17.64 7.82 -8.97
C GLY A 6 -17.22 6.91 -7.81
N VAL A 7 -16.35 5.92 -8.07
CA VAL A 7 -15.84 5.00 -7.04
C VAL A 7 -15.08 5.76 -5.95
N THR A 8 -14.20 6.68 -6.32
CA THR A 8 -13.43 7.46 -5.34
C THR A 8 -14.31 8.38 -4.51
N THR A 9 -15.35 8.98 -5.12
CA THR A 9 -16.34 9.79 -4.39
C THR A 9 -17.09 8.96 -3.34
N VAL A 10 -17.51 7.75 -3.72
CA VAL A 10 -18.18 6.80 -2.80
C VAL A 10 -17.26 6.34 -1.68
N MET A 11 -15.97 6.14 -1.95
CA MET A 11 -15.01 5.78 -0.90
C MET A 11 -14.80 6.94 0.09
N ASN A 12 -14.66 8.17 -0.42
CA ASN A 12 -14.37 9.34 0.41
C ASN A 12 -15.58 9.82 1.24
N SER A 13 -16.79 9.33 0.95
CA SER A 13 -17.98 9.72 1.72
C SER A 13 -18.12 9.00 3.07
N TYR A 14 -17.34 7.94 3.30
CA TYR A 14 -17.38 7.14 4.53
C TYR A 14 -15.98 7.04 5.14
N LYS A 15 -15.90 7.00 6.47
CA LYS A 15 -14.68 6.73 7.23
C LYS A 15 -14.61 5.26 7.65
N ASP A 16 -15.76 4.63 7.88
CA ASP A 16 -15.86 3.26 8.34
C ASP A 16 -15.73 2.24 7.19
N GLU A 17 -14.85 1.24 7.34
CA GLU A 17 -14.54 0.29 6.25
C GLU A 17 -15.76 -0.59 5.89
N GLU A 18 -16.66 -0.90 6.83
CA GLU A 18 -17.89 -1.66 6.51
C GLU A 18 -18.79 -0.86 5.57
N ASN A 19 -19.01 0.42 5.88
CA ASN A 19 -19.83 1.31 5.05
C ASN A 19 -19.19 1.53 3.68
N ILE A 20 -17.86 1.67 3.62
CA ILE A 20 -17.11 1.74 2.36
C ILE A 20 -17.35 0.47 1.52
N GLN A 21 -17.18 -0.71 2.12
CA GLN A 21 -17.37 -1.98 1.40
C GLN A 21 -18.79 -2.16 0.89
N GLN A 22 -19.80 -1.85 1.72
CA GLN A 22 -21.20 -1.91 1.33
C GLN A 22 -21.50 -0.94 0.19
N ALA A 23 -20.98 0.29 0.27
CA ALA A 23 -21.18 1.31 -0.75
C ALA A 23 -20.50 0.94 -2.08
N ILE A 24 -19.29 0.38 -2.05
CA ILE A 24 -18.62 -0.16 -3.24
C ILE A 24 -19.46 -1.28 -3.84
N ARG A 25 -19.86 -2.30 -3.07
CA ARG A 25 -20.68 -3.42 -3.57
C ARG A 25 -21.98 -2.93 -4.21
N LYS A 26 -22.65 -1.97 -3.58
CA LYS A 26 -23.87 -1.34 -4.12
C LYS A 26 -23.58 -0.60 -5.43
N PHE A 27 -22.49 0.15 -5.49
CA PHE A 27 -22.06 0.87 -6.69
C PHE A 27 -21.73 -0.08 -7.84
N LEU A 28 -20.97 -1.15 -7.58
CA LEU A 28 -20.63 -2.19 -8.56
C LEU A 28 -21.89 -2.88 -9.10
N ARG A 29 -22.81 -3.27 -8.21
CA ARG A 29 -24.07 -3.92 -8.60
C ARG A 29 -24.95 -2.99 -9.45
N TRP A 30 -25.05 -1.71 -9.08
CA TRP A 30 -25.88 -0.76 -9.82
C TRP A 30 -25.27 -0.38 -11.18
N ASN A 31 -23.94 -0.34 -11.29
CA ASN A 31 -23.23 -0.02 -12.53
C ASN A 31 -22.80 -1.27 -13.33
N PHE A 32 -23.39 -2.43 -13.08
CA PHE A 32 -23.00 -3.69 -13.72
C PHE A 32 -23.02 -3.63 -15.26
N LEU A 33 -24.10 -3.12 -15.86
CA LEU A 33 -24.25 -3.01 -17.32
C LEU A 33 -23.20 -2.07 -17.96
N PRO A 34 -23.00 -0.83 -17.47
CA PRO A 34 -21.92 0.04 -17.96
C PRO A 34 -20.51 -0.57 -17.86
N ILE A 35 -20.23 -1.36 -16.82
CA ILE A 35 -18.93 -2.01 -16.63
C ILE A 35 -18.69 -3.04 -17.74
N LEU A 36 -19.69 -3.83 -18.13
CA LEU A 36 -19.56 -4.83 -19.18
C LEU A 36 -19.22 -4.22 -20.56
N VAL A 37 -19.79 -3.05 -20.86
CA VAL A 37 -19.65 -2.39 -22.17
C VAL A 37 -18.37 -1.54 -22.27
N SER A 38 -17.71 -1.26 -21.15
CA SER A 38 -16.52 -0.41 -21.11
C SER A 38 -15.25 -1.20 -20.71
N PRO A 39 -14.36 -1.52 -21.65
CA PRO A 39 -13.12 -2.26 -21.36
C PRO A 39 -12.24 -1.58 -20.30
N LEU A 40 -12.22 -0.25 -20.25
CA LEU A 40 -11.44 0.51 -19.27
C LEU A 40 -12.04 0.46 -17.86
N ALA A 41 -13.35 0.23 -17.73
CA ALA A 41 -14.01 0.05 -16.43
C ALA A 41 -13.63 -1.28 -15.77
N TRP A 42 -13.17 -2.29 -16.52
CA TRP A 42 -12.72 -3.56 -15.95
C TRP A 42 -11.46 -3.44 -15.10
N ILE A 43 -10.57 -2.48 -15.43
CA ILE A 43 -9.39 -2.18 -14.61
C ILE A 43 -9.81 -1.70 -13.23
N ASP A 44 -10.75 -0.75 -13.18
CA ASP A 44 -11.27 -0.19 -11.93
C ASP A 44 -12.14 -1.21 -11.17
N PHE A 45 -12.91 -2.04 -11.88
CA PHE A 45 -13.62 -3.18 -11.30
C PHE A 45 -12.65 -4.16 -10.62
N GLY A 46 -11.58 -4.56 -11.31
CA GLY A 46 -10.54 -5.44 -10.76
C GLY A 46 -9.87 -4.85 -9.53
N LYS A 47 -9.53 -3.56 -9.54
CA LYS A 47 -9.00 -2.84 -8.35
C LYS A 47 -10.00 -2.84 -7.19
N SER A 48 -11.26 -2.57 -7.46
CA SER A 48 -12.33 -2.55 -6.46
C SER A 48 -12.53 -3.93 -5.84
N ASN A 49 -12.58 -4.99 -6.65
CA ASN A 49 -12.70 -6.36 -6.17
C ASN A 49 -11.46 -6.78 -5.36
N LYS A 50 -10.25 -6.49 -5.85
CA LYS A 50 -9.00 -6.75 -5.11
C LYS A 50 -8.99 -6.07 -3.74
N ARG A 51 -9.53 -4.85 -3.65
CA ARG A 51 -9.73 -4.17 -2.35
C ARG A 51 -10.69 -4.95 -1.47
N LEU A 52 -11.88 -5.31 -1.98
CA LEU A 52 -12.87 -6.06 -1.21
C LEU A 52 -12.30 -7.38 -0.66
N TYR A 53 -11.52 -8.11 -1.47
CA TYR A 53 -10.80 -9.31 -1.02
C TYR A 53 -9.69 -8.99 0.00
N LYS A 54 -8.93 -7.89 -0.18
CA LYS A 54 -7.88 -7.50 0.77
C LYS A 54 -8.43 -7.27 2.18
N TYR A 55 -9.62 -6.67 2.28
CA TYR A 55 -10.27 -6.37 3.56
C TYR A 55 -11.32 -7.42 3.96
N GLU A 56 -11.36 -8.54 3.26
CA GLU A 56 -12.14 -9.70 3.67
C GLU A 56 -11.56 -10.21 5.00
N GLY A 57 -12.42 -10.44 5.99
CA GLY A 57 -12.00 -10.88 7.31
C GLY A 57 -11.68 -9.77 8.32
N ARG A 58 -11.43 -8.52 7.90
CA ARG A 58 -11.18 -7.37 8.82
C ARG A 58 -12.31 -7.17 9.83
N LEU A 59 -13.55 -7.43 9.39
CA LEU A 59 -14.78 -7.16 10.14
C LEU A 59 -15.32 -8.40 10.87
N LEU A 60 -14.50 -9.45 11.03
CA LEU A 60 -14.94 -10.64 11.75
C LEU A 60 -15.01 -10.34 13.26
N PRO A 61 -16.09 -10.78 13.93
CA PRO A 61 -16.19 -10.63 15.37
C PRO A 61 -15.13 -11.49 16.08
N PRO A 62 -14.76 -11.14 17.32
CA PRO A 62 -13.83 -11.95 18.12
C PRO A 62 -14.30 -13.39 18.35
N ASP A 63 -15.60 -13.63 18.34
CA ASP A 63 -16.23 -14.92 18.61
C ASP A 63 -17.61 -15.02 17.93
N ASN A 64 -18.08 -16.24 17.70
CA ASN A 64 -19.32 -16.57 17.00
C ASN A 64 -20.58 -16.46 17.88
N SER A 65 -20.45 -16.06 19.14
CA SER A 65 -21.57 -15.97 20.09
C SER A 65 -22.61 -14.89 19.76
N GLY A 66 -22.36 -14.03 18.77
CA GLY A 66 -23.31 -13.01 18.30
C GLY A 66 -23.57 -11.87 19.29
N ASN A 67 -22.86 -11.84 20.43
CA ASN A 67 -23.02 -10.82 21.46
C ASN A 67 -22.07 -9.63 21.26
N TRP A 68 -21.26 -9.64 20.20
CA TRP A 68 -20.29 -8.59 19.91
C TRP A 68 -20.88 -7.55 18.97
N LEU A 69 -20.93 -6.30 19.43
CA LEU A 69 -21.31 -5.14 18.66
C LEU A 69 -20.05 -4.39 18.23
N ARG A 70 -19.83 -4.24 16.93
CA ARG A 70 -18.75 -3.39 16.40
C ARG A 70 -19.14 -1.92 16.53
N ILE A 71 -18.21 -1.09 16.95
CA ILE A 71 -18.41 0.37 16.95
C ILE A 71 -18.17 0.91 15.55
N ASN A 72 -19.18 1.56 14.97
CA ASN A 72 -19.08 2.17 13.65
C ASN A 72 -18.38 3.54 13.72
N ARG A 73 -17.30 3.70 12.94
CA ARG A 73 -16.45 4.90 12.96
C ARG A 73 -17.14 6.16 12.42
N ASP A 74 -18.10 6.03 11.52
CA ASP A 74 -18.85 7.17 10.96
C ASP A 74 -19.75 7.83 12.02
N ASN A 75 -20.30 7.03 12.93
CA ASN A 75 -21.24 7.50 13.95
C ASN A 75 -20.57 7.84 15.29
N ALA A 76 -19.36 7.32 15.54
CA ALA A 76 -18.74 7.33 16.86
C ALA A 76 -17.29 7.87 16.88
N ASP A 77 -16.88 8.65 15.89
CA ASP A 77 -15.48 9.12 15.72
C ASP A 77 -14.86 9.72 17.01
N SER A 78 -15.59 10.57 17.73
CA SER A 78 -15.12 11.15 19.00
C SER A 78 -15.01 10.14 20.14
N LYS A 79 -15.90 9.13 20.17
CA LYS A 79 -15.89 8.07 21.17
C LYS A 79 -14.79 7.04 20.91
N MET A 80 -14.44 6.80 19.63
CA MET A 80 -13.37 5.87 19.24
C MET A 80 -12.06 6.20 19.94
N ARG A 81 -11.70 7.48 20.02
CA ARG A 81 -10.47 7.94 20.69
C ARG A 81 -10.39 7.58 22.18
N ASN A 82 -11.53 7.35 22.83
CA ASN A 82 -11.57 6.98 24.25
C ASN A 82 -11.26 5.50 24.48
N TYR A 83 -11.37 4.66 23.45
CA TYR A 83 -11.07 3.23 23.52
C TYR A 83 -9.60 2.92 23.20
N LEU A 84 -8.91 3.83 22.52
CA LEU A 84 -7.54 3.63 22.06
C LEU A 84 -6.55 4.34 22.99
N ASP A 85 -5.40 3.68 23.19
CA ASP A 85 -4.26 4.28 23.89
C ASP A 85 -3.51 5.29 23.00
N ALA A 86 -2.69 6.17 23.59
CA ALA A 86 -1.91 7.18 22.88
C ALA A 86 -0.98 6.57 21.81
N GLY A 87 -0.38 5.40 22.08
CA GLY A 87 0.44 4.69 21.10
C GLY A 87 -0.39 4.17 19.91
N GLN A 88 -1.58 3.63 20.18
CA GLN A 88 -2.51 3.14 19.16
C GLN A 88 -3.06 4.28 18.29
N LEU A 89 -3.39 5.42 18.90
CA LEU A 89 -3.76 6.63 18.17
C LEU A 89 -2.65 7.09 17.23
N MET A 90 -1.38 6.94 17.63
CA MET A 90 -0.26 7.27 16.77
C MET A 90 -0.11 6.27 15.62
N GLU A 91 -0.33 4.96 15.86
CA GLU A 91 -0.33 3.92 14.82
C GLU A 91 -1.39 4.18 13.74
N GLU A 92 -2.60 4.59 14.15
CA GLU A 92 -3.66 4.97 13.21
C GLU A 92 -3.30 6.25 12.45
N LYS A 93 -2.73 7.24 13.14
CA LYS A 93 -2.34 8.53 12.54
C LYS A 93 -1.29 8.39 11.43
N ILE A 94 -0.41 7.39 11.53
CA ILE A 94 0.61 7.11 10.51
C ILE A 94 0.18 6.01 9.53
N ASN A 95 -1.09 5.56 9.57
CA ASN A 95 -1.62 4.48 8.75
C ASN A 95 -0.77 3.19 8.82
N SER A 96 -0.24 2.88 10.01
CA SER A 96 0.50 1.63 10.22
C SER A 96 -0.45 0.48 10.53
N ARG A 97 -1.38 0.74 11.45
CA ARG A 97 -2.34 -0.20 11.97
C ARG A 97 -3.61 0.55 12.36
N ASP A 98 -4.73 0.00 11.95
CA ASP A 98 -6.06 0.42 12.36
C ASP A 98 -6.60 -0.51 13.45
N TYR A 99 -7.52 -0.03 14.27
CA TYR A 99 -8.16 -0.83 15.30
C TYR A 99 -9.67 -0.90 15.10
N GLU A 100 -10.20 -2.11 15.06
CA GLU A 100 -11.64 -2.35 15.13
C GLU A 100 -12.05 -2.58 16.59
N VAL A 101 -12.96 -1.75 17.09
CA VAL A 101 -13.44 -1.82 18.48
C VAL A 101 -14.73 -2.64 18.53
N TRP A 102 -14.71 -3.71 19.31
CA TRP A 102 -15.85 -4.58 19.55
C TRP A 102 -16.26 -4.51 21.02
N VAL A 103 -17.55 -4.34 21.29
CA VAL A 103 -18.12 -4.30 22.64
C VAL A 103 -19.09 -5.45 22.81
N ASN A 104 -18.93 -6.23 23.87
CA ASN A 104 -19.87 -7.29 24.19
C ASN A 104 -21.13 -6.72 24.84
N SER A 105 -22.30 -6.97 24.26
CA SER A 105 -23.59 -6.48 24.76
C SER A 105 -24.00 -7.05 26.12
N LYS A 106 -23.44 -8.19 26.55
CA LYS A 106 -23.78 -8.86 27.81
C LYS A 106 -22.82 -8.51 28.94
N THR A 107 -21.52 -8.50 28.66
CA THR A 107 -20.47 -8.30 29.66
C THR A 107 -19.89 -6.88 29.67
N ASN A 108 -20.25 -6.04 28.68
CA ASN A 108 -19.64 -4.73 28.42
C ASN A 108 -18.11 -4.78 28.23
N GLU A 109 -17.56 -5.94 27.93
CA GLU A 109 -16.14 -6.10 27.62
C GLU A 109 -15.81 -5.48 26.26
N THR A 110 -14.70 -4.75 26.20
CA THR A 110 -14.18 -4.15 24.97
C THR A 110 -13.00 -4.95 24.45
N LYS A 111 -13.05 -5.37 23.19
CA LYS A 111 -11.93 -6.00 22.48
C LYS A 111 -11.48 -5.14 21.31
N LEU A 112 -10.17 -4.97 21.20
CA LEU A 112 -9.53 -4.25 20.10
C LEU A 112 -8.89 -5.27 19.16
N ILE A 113 -9.34 -5.28 17.90
CA ILE A 113 -8.74 -6.14 16.86
C ILE A 113 -7.83 -5.26 15.99
N PRO A 114 -6.50 -5.51 15.98
CA PRO A 114 -5.57 -4.77 15.15
C PRO A 114 -5.65 -5.22 13.67
N TRP A 115 -5.62 -4.27 12.76
CA TRP A 115 -5.56 -4.49 11.32
C TRP A 115 -4.34 -3.78 10.72
N ASP A 116 -3.39 -4.56 10.21
CA ASP A 116 -2.15 -4.02 9.66
C ASP A 116 -2.38 -3.43 8.25
N GLU A 117 -2.33 -2.11 8.14
CA GLU A 117 -2.49 -1.41 6.86
C GLU A 117 -1.20 -1.39 6.05
N ASN A 118 -0.10 -1.02 6.71
CA ASN A 118 1.20 -0.84 6.09
C ASN A 118 2.19 -1.91 6.58
N LYS A 119 2.89 -2.51 5.61
CA LYS A 119 3.92 -3.53 5.85
C LYS A 119 5.32 -2.93 5.97
N THR A 120 5.52 -1.67 5.59
CA THR A 120 6.82 -1.00 5.66
C THR A 120 7.16 -0.49 7.06
N ILE A 121 6.14 -0.30 7.90
CA ILE A 121 6.30 0.17 9.27
C ILE A 121 6.38 -1.06 10.18
N GLU A 122 7.35 -1.06 11.08
CA GLU A 122 7.63 -2.18 11.98
C GLU A 122 7.34 -1.85 13.45
N LEU A 123 7.36 -2.89 14.28
CA LEU A 123 7.25 -2.79 15.73
C LEU A 123 8.52 -2.14 16.30
N CYS A 124 8.34 -1.10 17.09
CA CYS A 124 9.44 -0.46 17.78
C CYS A 124 9.97 -1.38 18.91
N PRO A 125 11.28 -1.58 19.03
CA PRO A 125 11.85 -2.42 20.10
C PRO A 125 11.71 -1.79 21.50
N GLN A 126 11.50 -0.46 21.60
CA GLN A 126 11.43 0.25 22.88
C GLN A 126 9.99 0.40 23.39
N CYS A 127 9.04 0.78 22.52
CA CYS A 127 7.65 1.03 22.93
C CYS A 127 6.66 -0.04 22.44
N HIS A 128 7.10 -1.02 21.65
CA HIS A 128 6.28 -2.12 21.11
C HIS A 128 5.09 -1.73 20.22
N TYR A 129 4.86 -0.43 19.97
CA TYR A 129 3.93 0.03 18.94
C TYR A 129 4.56 -0.06 17.55
N LYS A 130 3.74 -0.37 16.55
CA LYS A 130 4.08 -0.45 15.13
C LYS A 130 4.23 0.95 14.53
N THR A 131 5.23 1.69 15.01
CA THR A 131 5.49 3.08 14.62
C THR A 131 6.93 3.31 14.18
N PHE A 132 7.67 2.23 13.91
CA PHE A 132 9.06 2.26 13.50
C PHE A 132 9.17 2.31 11.98
N GLU A 133 9.57 3.46 11.46
CA GLU A 133 9.77 3.70 10.04
C GLU A 133 11.24 3.47 9.68
N LYS A 134 11.49 2.54 8.75
CA LYS A 134 12.82 2.17 8.28
C LYS A 134 13.21 2.92 7.02
N ASP A 135 14.51 2.93 6.74
CA ASP A 135 15.09 3.45 5.50
C ASP A 135 14.83 4.95 5.26
N LEU A 136 14.63 5.72 6.33
CA LEU A 136 14.55 7.17 6.21
C LEU A 136 15.92 7.72 5.80
N ARG A 137 15.89 8.75 4.96
CA ARG A 137 17.09 9.41 4.46
C ARG A 137 17.06 10.88 4.80
N LYS A 138 18.15 11.39 5.33
CA LYS A 138 18.36 12.80 5.60
C LYS A 138 19.54 13.29 4.79
N THR A 139 19.30 14.18 3.83
CA THR A 139 20.39 14.79 3.07
C THR A 139 21.19 15.73 3.98
N ILE A 140 22.47 15.39 4.23
CA ILE A 140 23.41 16.23 4.97
C ILE A 140 24.01 17.27 4.02
N THR A 141 24.51 16.83 2.85
CA THR A 141 25.02 17.72 1.81
C THR A 141 24.31 17.42 0.49
N LYS A 142 23.80 18.48 -0.15
CA LYS A 142 23.13 18.34 -1.45
C LYS A 142 24.14 18.01 -2.53
N ALA A 143 23.82 17.05 -3.39
CA ALA A 143 24.61 16.75 -4.56
C ALA A 143 24.61 17.94 -5.53
N THR A 144 25.75 18.22 -6.15
CA THR A 144 25.91 19.23 -7.20
C THR A 144 26.21 18.57 -8.54
N TYR A 145 26.33 19.35 -9.61
CA TYR A 145 26.77 18.82 -10.91
C TYR A 145 28.26 18.43 -10.93
N SER A 146 29.05 18.97 -9.99
CA SER A 146 30.50 18.74 -9.88
C SER A 146 30.86 17.72 -8.81
N SER A 147 30.06 17.56 -7.75
CA SER A 147 30.32 16.66 -6.63
C SER A 147 29.07 15.88 -6.23
N GLY A 148 29.27 14.65 -5.74
CA GLY A 148 28.22 13.90 -5.04
C GLY A 148 27.76 14.62 -3.77
N GLY A 149 26.62 14.19 -3.24
CA GLY A 149 26.13 14.63 -1.94
C GLY A 149 26.37 13.58 -0.85
N LEU A 150 25.96 13.88 0.37
CA LEU A 150 25.97 12.96 1.51
C LEU A 150 24.55 12.87 2.06
N GLU A 151 24.07 11.65 2.23
CA GLU A 151 22.82 11.34 2.91
C GLU A 151 23.08 10.44 4.11
N GLU A 152 22.40 10.70 5.22
CA GLU A 152 22.36 9.79 6.37
C GLU A 152 21.14 8.90 6.25
N LYS A 153 21.34 7.59 6.36
CA LYS A 153 20.25 6.63 6.46
C LYS A 153 19.98 6.36 7.94
N TYR A 154 18.73 6.49 8.36
CA TYR A 154 18.33 6.27 9.74
C TYR A 154 16.94 5.65 9.79
N ASP A 155 16.63 5.02 10.91
CA ASP A 155 15.30 4.54 11.25
C ASP A 155 14.78 5.36 12.44
N LEU A 156 13.46 5.58 12.49
CA LEU A 156 12.83 6.44 13.49
C LEU A 156 11.50 5.84 13.95
N CYS A 157 11.31 5.76 15.26
CA CYS A 157 10.00 5.58 15.85
C CYS A 157 9.28 6.93 15.97
N LYS A 158 8.12 7.05 15.33
CA LYS A 158 7.32 8.29 15.38
C LYS A 158 6.65 8.53 16.73
N TYR A 159 6.47 7.50 17.55
CA TYR A 159 5.83 7.62 18.87
C TYR A 159 6.82 7.99 19.97
N CYS A 160 7.83 7.15 20.23
CA CYS A 160 8.77 7.37 21.33
C CYS A 160 10.04 8.14 20.92
N GLY A 161 10.23 8.42 19.63
CA GLY A 161 11.41 9.12 19.12
C GLY A 161 12.69 8.28 19.06
N TYR A 162 12.61 6.98 19.31
CA TYR A 162 13.76 6.07 19.20
C TYR A 162 14.34 6.08 17.78
N THR A 163 15.65 6.33 17.66
CA THR A 163 16.35 6.43 16.37
C THR A 163 17.51 5.46 16.27
N ILE A 164 17.69 4.84 15.11
CA ILE A 164 18.89 4.06 14.76
C ILE A 164 19.52 4.68 13.52
N SER A 165 20.75 5.19 13.64
CA SER A 165 21.51 5.67 12.48
C SER A 165 22.28 4.52 11.83
N HIS A 166 22.08 4.31 10.53
CA HIS A 166 22.81 3.34 9.70
C HIS A 166 24.04 3.93 9.02
N GLY A 167 24.40 5.17 9.38
CA GLY A 167 25.56 5.89 8.86
C GLY A 167 25.28 6.69 7.60
N THR A 168 26.34 7.31 7.09
CA THR A 168 26.30 8.20 5.93
C THR A 168 26.63 7.48 4.63
N GLN A 169 25.81 7.66 3.60
CA GLN A 169 26.01 7.17 2.25
C GLN A 169 26.29 8.34 1.29
N SER A 170 27.22 8.14 0.36
CA SER A 170 27.50 9.12 -0.70
C SER A 170 26.44 9.00 -1.80
N THR A 171 25.82 10.12 -2.18
CA THR A 171 24.88 10.18 -3.31
C THR A 171 25.61 10.58 -4.60
N PRO A 172 25.18 10.08 -5.77
CA PRO A 172 25.79 10.43 -7.05
C PRO A 172 25.56 11.91 -7.39
N ARG A 173 26.48 12.48 -8.20
CA ARG A 173 26.34 13.84 -8.72
C ARG A 173 25.11 13.98 -9.62
N LEU A 174 24.57 15.19 -9.71
CA LEU A 174 23.47 15.50 -10.64
C LEU A 174 23.93 15.31 -12.10
N VAL A 175 23.14 14.60 -12.89
CA VAL A 175 23.38 14.42 -14.34
C VAL A 175 22.45 15.37 -15.10
N ARG A 176 22.98 16.10 -16.08
CA ARG A 176 22.15 16.88 -17.00
C ARG A 176 21.46 15.88 -17.94
N SER A 177 20.14 15.87 -17.97
CA SER A 177 19.39 15.13 -18.98
C SER A 177 19.72 15.72 -20.34
N SER A 178 20.57 15.04 -21.12
CA SER A 178 20.65 15.28 -22.55
C SER A 178 19.38 14.73 -23.16
N SER A 179 18.47 15.63 -23.56
CA SER A 179 17.38 15.30 -24.47
C SER A 179 17.97 14.82 -25.80
N SER A 180 18.20 13.51 -25.93
CA SER A 180 18.44 12.91 -27.23
C SER A 180 17.10 12.82 -27.96
N SER A 181 16.79 13.88 -28.70
CA SER A 181 15.81 13.86 -29.78
C SER A 181 16.26 12.85 -30.85
N SER A 182 15.70 11.63 -30.84
CA SER A 182 15.83 10.69 -31.95
C SER A 182 14.66 10.88 -32.93
N SER A 183 14.74 11.95 -33.72
CA SER A 183 14.03 12.08 -34.99
C SER A 183 14.66 11.13 -36.01
N GLY A 184 13.82 10.36 -36.70
CA GLY A 184 14.22 9.33 -37.67
C GLY A 184 14.96 9.85 -38.91
N GLY A 185 15.62 8.92 -39.59
CA GLY A 185 16.28 9.15 -40.88
C GLY A 185 16.83 7.86 -41.47
N SER A 186 16.20 7.39 -42.54
CA SER A 186 16.51 6.23 -43.38
C SER A 186 17.71 6.43 -44.32
N GLY A 187 18.46 5.35 -44.60
CA GLY A 187 19.41 5.23 -45.74
C GLY A 187 20.51 4.20 -45.42
N ARG A 188 20.38 2.91 -45.77
CA ARG A 188 20.70 2.20 -47.04
C ARG A 188 22.19 2.19 -47.45
N SER A 189 22.73 0.95 -47.46
CA SER A 189 23.88 0.40 -48.22
C SER A 189 25.30 0.76 -47.73
N SER A 190 26.32 -0.11 -47.71
CA SER A 190 26.54 -1.50 -48.16
C SER A 190 27.95 -1.97 -47.72
N GLY A 191 28.13 -3.29 -47.46
CA GLY A 191 29.41 -4.02 -47.44
C GLY A 191 30.17 -4.04 -46.11
N SER A 192 30.87 -5.09 -45.67
CA SER A 192 31.04 -6.49 -46.08
C SER A 192 31.88 -7.16 -44.97
N GLY A 193 31.67 -8.46 -44.72
CA GLY A 193 32.49 -9.30 -43.83
C GLY A 193 31.99 -9.35 -42.38
N GLY A 194 31.81 -10.48 -41.70
CA GLY A 194 32.08 -11.88 -41.98
C GLY A 194 31.96 -12.63 -40.65
N GLY A 195 31.54 -13.90 -40.68
CA GLY A 195 31.86 -14.86 -39.62
C GLY A 195 30.75 -15.28 -38.65
N SER A 196 30.28 -16.51 -38.88
CA SER A 196 30.10 -17.58 -37.90
C SER A 196 28.80 -17.70 -37.09
N PHE A 197 28.02 -18.65 -37.61
CA PHE A 197 26.99 -19.50 -37.01
C PHE A 197 27.29 -20.04 -35.61
N GLY A 198 26.26 -20.04 -34.76
CA GLY A 198 26.05 -20.92 -33.62
C GLY A 198 24.73 -20.54 -32.94
N GLY A 199 23.65 -21.32 -32.88
CA GLY A 199 23.46 -22.75 -33.12
C GLY A 199 23.01 -23.44 -31.83
N GLY A 200 21.69 -23.66 -31.67
CA GLY A 200 21.08 -24.58 -30.70
C GLY A 200 20.79 -24.01 -29.29
N SER A 201 19.74 -24.38 -28.56
CA SER A 201 18.79 -25.48 -28.74
C SER A 201 17.47 -25.24 -27.99
N SER A 202 16.40 -25.72 -28.59
CA SER A 202 15.10 -26.03 -27.97
C SER A 202 15.20 -27.26 -27.04
N GLY A 203 14.39 -27.29 -25.99
CA GLY A 203 14.07 -28.46 -25.15
C GLY A 203 13.36 -27.97 -23.88
N GLY A 204 12.16 -28.39 -23.48
CA GLY A 204 11.40 -29.59 -23.80
C GLY A 204 11.19 -30.41 -22.52
N GLY A 205 9.98 -30.36 -21.95
CA GLY A 205 9.40 -31.42 -21.12
C GLY A 205 9.68 -31.42 -19.61
N GLY A 206 8.66 -31.77 -18.83
CA GLY A 206 8.85 -32.23 -17.45
C GLY A 206 7.69 -31.97 -16.49
N ALA A 207 6.57 -32.69 -16.67
CA ALA A 207 5.61 -32.89 -15.60
C ALA A 207 6.27 -33.68 -14.45
N GLY A 208 5.96 -33.31 -13.20
CA GLY A 208 6.44 -34.03 -12.02
C GLY A 208 5.76 -33.53 -10.75
N GLY A 209 4.54 -34.00 -10.51
CA GLY A 209 4.02 -34.05 -9.15
C GLY A 209 4.77 -35.11 -8.34
N ARG A 210 4.76 -34.95 -7.02
CA ARG A 210 4.41 -35.98 -6.02
C ARG A 210 4.55 -35.38 -4.61
N TRP A 211 3.64 -35.88 -3.76
CA TRP A 211 3.54 -35.92 -2.29
C TRP A 211 3.48 -34.59 -1.52
#